data_AF-A0A7C5GYB6-F1
#
_entry.id   AF-A0A7C5GYB6-F1
#
_cell.length_a   1.000
_cell.length_b   1.000
_cell.length_c   1.000
_cell.angle_alpha   90.00
_cell.angle_beta   90.00
_cell.angle_gamma   90.00
#
_symmetry.space_group_name_H-M   'P 1'
#
loop_
_entity.id
_entity.type
_entity.pdbx_description
1 polymer ?
#
loop_
_entity_poly.entity_id
_entity_poly.type
_entity_poly.pdbx_seq_one_letter_code
_entity_poly.pdbx_strand_id
1 'polypeptide(L)'
;ENVLEKGPATILIADAGDKASQLQSNLILIRKKWVDGGNKLRTEKIRDVEFTVYLIGQKKLTEAFQKLVEKFGITELHDDLDETNTVNESKLYVGQKGSLLLVGGDPKSLEAVLASLDGSGRQTLSDSPSFKFCSSYHFRKSQWYLWINFRGIMDLIINAYDEQQKKAKDEESEVSVFAKPLSPAQIFDALGLSGVRAVSAAYYEDADGVYFEGLAYAPMGERKGLLDLLTKEKKDLMPPDFVSAEVATWARWRIDGAKFWNTMVKVAGEIMPFPVADQLIEMINSAMREKNPDFDFEKDFIKNLGDDFISYELPPRTSKPEDLASPPKIYLIGSGNPEKLVTTLCTIIEEMDSSLTVKKREFAGRQIYSVIPSIVRQGKSDKEPIFSFAAVNRYVAFSPDTALLEEFVRQKDPDTKLRENVQLIRALRKLELDTATGVSYVNNAVSIKAFLGSLKQNGGTVTNIADLFGIPLEAQQKEKLANWIDVTLLPSYDAISKYFHFQVTSLFTTPEAVILRSFAPTPPMLKK
;
A
#
# COMPACT_ATOMS: atom_id res chain seq x y z
N GLU A 1 20.85 -27.19 -6.80
CA GLU A 1 19.75 -27.09 -5.80
C GLU A 1 19.20 -25.67 -5.85
N ASN A 2 17.89 -25.53 -6.07
CA ASN A 2 17.20 -24.25 -6.24
C ASN A 2 17.26 -23.39 -4.96
N VAL A 3 17.67 -22.12 -5.09
CA VAL A 3 17.57 -21.13 -3.99
C VAL A 3 16.12 -20.87 -3.59
N LEU A 4 15.15 -21.14 -4.47
CA LEU A 4 13.71 -21.05 -4.20
C LEU A 4 13.12 -22.24 -3.43
N GLU A 5 13.78 -23.41 -3.41
CA GLU A 5 13.30 -24.58 -2.64
C GLU A 5 13.72 -24.51 -1.16
N LYS A 6 14.83 -23.85 -0.86
CA LYS A 6 15.23 -23.52 0.52
C LYS A 6 14.75 -22.12 0.84
N GLY A 7 13.53 -22.00 1.36
CA GLY A 7 13.00 -20.74 1.88
C GLY A 7 13.98 -20.05 2.86
N PRO A 8 13.77 -18.75 3.16
CA PRO A 8 14.70 -17.98 3.99
C PRO A 8 14.93 -18.66 5.35
N ALA A 9 16.20 -18.73 5.77
CA ALA A 9 16.53 -19.22 7.09
C ALA A 9 15.89 -18.31 8.15
N THR A 10 15.04 -18.88 8.99
CA THR A 10 14.35 -18.14 10.06
C THR A 10 15.03 -18.45 11.40
N ILE A 11 15.42 -17.39 12.12
CA ILE A 11 15.94 -17.48 13.48
C ILE A 11 15.14 -16.54 14.37
N LEU A 12 14.66 -17.07 15.50
CA LEU A 12 14.13 -16.29 16.61
C LEU A 12 15.20 -16.19 17.70
N ILE A 13 15.45 -14.97 18.14
CA ILE A 13 16.33 -14.66 19.27
C ILE A 13 15.49 -13.92 20.30
N ALA A 14 15.48 -14.39 21.54
CA ALA A 14 14.80 -13.71 22.64
C ALA A 14 15.74 -13.58 23.85
N ASP A 15 15.88 -12.37 24.39
CA ASP A 15 16.68 -12.13 25.58
C ASP A 15 15.81 -12.27 26.84
N ALA A 16 16.15 -13.23 27.69
CA ALA A 16 15.49 -13.43 28.97
C ALA A 16 15.99 -12.49 30.08
N GLY A 17 17.01 -11.67 29.82
CA GLY A 17 17.63 -10.77 30.79
C GLY A 17 18.12 -11.53 32.03
N ASP A 18 17.65 -11.11 33.20
CA ASP A 18 17.98 -11.70 34.51
C ASP A 18 17.36 -13.11 34.72
N LYS A 19 16.47 -13.57 33.83
CA LYS A 19 15.77 -14.86 33.93
C LYS A 19 16.47 -16.01 33.20
N ALA A 20 17.76 -15.89 32.91
CA ALA A 20 18.54 -16.90 32.19
C ALA A 20 18.45 -18.32 32.82
N SER A 21 18.56 -18.43 34.15
CA SER A 21 18.45 -19.73 34.85
C SER A 21 17.03 -20.31 34.79
N GLN A 22 16.01 -19.45 34.79
CA GLN A 22 14.63 -19.88 34.62
C GLN A 22 14.38 -20.39 33.19
N LEU A 23 14.92 -19.70 32.19
CA LEU A 23 14.89 -20.15 30.79
C LEU A 23 15.51 -21.54 30.65
N GLN A 24 16.69 -21.77 31.24
CA GLN A 24 17.36 -23.07 31.21
C GLN A 24 16.50 -24.18 31.81
N SER A 25 15.92 -23.91 32.99
CA SER A 25 15.02 -24.85 33.67
C SER A 25 13.79 -25.19 32.82
N ASN A 26 13.20 -24.17 32.17
CA ASN A 26 12.07 -24.35 31.27
C ASN A 26 12.44 -25.19 30.03
N LEU A 27 13.61 -24.97 29.43
CA LEU A 27 14.08 -25.77 28.29
C LEU A 27 14.28 -27.24 28.66
N ILE A 28 14.81 -27.53 29.86
CA ILE A 28 14.93 -28.91 30.37
C ILE A 28 13.54 -29.54 30.55
N LEU A 29 12.58 -28.79 31.11
CA LEU A 29 11.21 -29.27 31.27
C LEU A 29 10.52 -29.53 29.93
N ILE A 30 10.72 -28.67 28.93
CA ILE A 30 10.18 -28.87 27.57
C ILE A 30 10.80 -30.12 26.95
N ARG A 31 12.14 -30.29 27.05
CA ARG A 31 12.84 -31.48 26.56
C ARG A 31 12.27 -32.75 27.19
N LYS A 32 12.07 -32.76 28.51
CA LYS A 32 11.48 -33.90 29.23
C LYS A 32 10.05 -34.20 28.75
N LYS A 33 9.17 -33.19 28.70
CA LYS A 33 7.79 -33.36 28.22
C LYS A 33 7.73 -33.87 26.77
N TRP A 34 8.65 -33.44 25.92
CA TRP A 34 8.71 -33.88 24.53
C TRP A 34 9.03 -35.38 24.41
N VAL A 35 10.01 -35.86 25.19
CA VAL A 35 10.39 -37.28 25.25
C VAL A 35 9.32 -38.13 25.92
N ASP A 36 8.75 -37.65 27.04
CA ASP A 36 7.65 -38.32 27.74
C ASP A 36 6.42 -38.49 26.82
N GLY A 37 6.24 -37.57 25.85
CA GLY A 37 5.25 -37.66 24.77
C GLY A 37 5.61 -38.59 23.60
N GLY A 38 6.68 -39.39 23.72
CA GLY A 38 7.11 -40.38 22.72
C GLY A 38 7.77 -39.79 21.46
N ASN A 39 8.20 -38.54 21.49
CA ASN A 39 8.83 -37.89 20.33
C ASN A 39 10.35 -38.04 20.34
N LYS A 40 10.94 -38.12 19.14
CA LYS A 40 12.39 -38.15 18.98
C LYS A 40 12.97 -36.75 19.11
N LEU A 41 14.11 -36.66 19.79
CA LEU A 41 14.99 -35.51 19.77
C LEU A 41 16.42 -35.99 19.67
N ARG A 42 17.30 -35.10 19.23
CA ARG A 42 18.74 -35.29 19.36
C ARG A 42 19.39 -34.02 19.88
N THR A 43 20.62 -34.16 20.31
CA THR A 43 21.44 -33.03 20.71
C THR A 43 22.48 -32.79 19.63
N GLU A 44 22.63 -31.53 19.21
CA GLU A 44 23.70 -31.10 18.33
C GLU A 44 24.45 -29.94 18.96
N LYS A 45 25.78 -29.99 18.91
CA LYS A 45 26.62 -28.89 19.35
C LYS A 45 26.97 -28.02 18.16
N ILE A 46 26.64 -26.74 18.23
CA ILE A 46 27.03 -25.74 17.25
C ILE A 46 27.95 -24.76 17.99
N ARG A 47 29.24 -24.72 17.61
CA ARG A 47 30.30 -24.03 18.37
C ARG A 47 30.36 -24.49 19.84
N ASP A 48 30.14 -23.57 20.78
CA ASP A 48 30.17 -23.77 22.22
C ASP A 48 28.77 -24.07 22.82
N VAL A 49 27.71 -23.98 22.02
CA VAL A 49 26.31 -24.10 22.48
C VAL A 49 25.71 -25.45 22.11
N GLU A 50 25.06 -26.07 23.09
CA GLU A 50 24.27 -27.28 22.90
C GLU A 50 22.84 -26.92 22.46
N PHE A 51 22.41 -27.45 21.31
CA PHE A 51 21.04 -27.34 20.81
C PHE A 51 20.29 -28.65 21.00
N THR A 52 19.05 -28.53 21.48
CA THR A 52 18.05 -29.60 21.34
C THR A 52 17.46 -29.50 19.95
N VAL A 53 17.57 -30.57 19.17
CA VAL A 53 17.01 -30.67 17.83
C VAL A 53 15.74 -31.49 17.90
N TYR A 54 14.61 -30.80 17.77
CA TYR A 54 13.30 -31.41 17.67
C TYR A 54 13.09 -31.89 16.23
N LEU A 55 12.89 -33.19 16.09
CA LEU A 55 12.53 -33.81 14.81
C LEU A 55 11.01 -33.79 14.71
N ILE A 56 10.48 -32.86 13.91
CA ILE A 56 9.05 -32.67 13.75
C ILE A 56 8.65 -33.29 12.42
N GLY A 57 7.93 -34.42 12.48
CA GLY A 57 7.26 -34.95 11.30
C GLY A 57 6.13 -34.01 10.91
N GLN A 58 6.00 -33.66 9.62
CA GLN A 58 4.96 -32.75 9.12
C GLN A 58 3.56 -33.14 9.64
N LYS A 59 3.23 -34.43 9.64
CA LYS A 59 1.96 -34.96 10.18
C LYS A 59 1.69 -34.55 11.64
N LYS A 60 2.68 -34.59 12.53
CA LYS A 60 2.53 -34.17 13.93
C LYS A 60 2.43 -32.66 14.10
N LEU A 61 3.05 -31.89 13.20
CA LEU A 61 2.95 -30.44 13.16
C LEU A 61 1.53 -30.04 12.74
N THR A 62 0.99 -30.69 11.70
CA THR A 62 -0.40 -30.55 11.26
C THR A 62 -1.37 -30.97 12.36
N GLU A 63 -1.20 -32.13 13.00
CA GLU A 63 -2.05 -32.60 14.11
C GLU A 63 -2.00 -31.68 15.34
N ALA A 64 -0.83 -31.13 15.70
CA ALA A 64 -0.70 -30.19 16.80
C ALA A 64 -1.35 -28.83 16.47
N PHE A 65 -1.21 -28.37 15.22
CA PHE A 65 -1.86 -27.17 14.73
C PHE A 65 -3.39 -27.38 14.65
N GLN A 66 -3.84 -28.55 14.21
CA GLN A 66 -5.25 -28.95 14.13
C GLN A 66 -5.88 -29.07 15.52
N LYS A 67 -5.18 -29.63 16.51
CA LYS A 67 -5.61 -29.60 17.92
C LYS A 67 -5.64 -28.20 18.51
N LEU A 68 -4.72 -27.31 18.10
CA LEU A 68 -4.73 -25.91 18.51
C LEU A 68 -5.97 -25.22 17.92
N VAL A 69 -6.24 -25.45 16.64
CA VAL A 69 -7.39 -24.98 15.83
C VAL A 69 -8.72 -25.50 16.39
N GLU A 70 -8.83 -26.77 16.74
CA GLU A 70 -10.00 -27.39 17.41
C GLU A 70 -10.25 -26.78 18.79
N LYS A 71 -9.19 -26.48 19.55
CA LYS A 71 -9.28 -25.82 20.86
C LYS A 71 -9.75 -24.36 20.75
N PHE A 72 -9.61 -23.76 19.57
CA PHE A 72 -10.20 -22.47 19.20
C PHE A 72 -11.59 -22.61 18.52
N GLY A 73 -12.19 -23.80 18.51
CA GLY A 73 -13.56 -24.02 18.05
C GLY A 73 -13.74 -24.22 16.54
N ILE A 74 -12.66 -24.52 15.80
CA ILE A 74 -12.70 -24.68 14.35
C ILE A 74 -12.81 -26.17 14.02
N THR A 75 -13.93 -26.58 13.43
CA THR A 75 -14.14 -27.96 12.97
C THR A 75 -13.81 -28.05 11.47
N GLU A 76 -12.81 -28.88 11.16
CA GLU A 76 -12.40 -29.35 9.83
C GLU A 76 -11.56 -28.40 8.93
N LEU A 77 -10.30 -28.81 8.72
CA LEU A 77 -9.52 -28.56 7.52
C LEU A 77 -9.55 -29.87 6.71
N HIS A 78 -10.04 -29.82 5.47
CA HIS A 78 -10.07 -30.96 4.58
C HIS A 78 -8.65 -31.50 4.30
N ASP A 79 -8.54 -32.84 4.34
CA ASP A 79 -7.42 -33.64 3.87
C ASP A 79 -7.28 -33.52 2.36
N ASP A 80 -6.47 -32.57 1.89
CA ASP A 80 -5.84 -32.66 0.56
C ASP A 80 -4.33 -32.49 0.74
N LEU A 81 -3.70 -33.56 1.24
CA LEU A 81 -2.26 -33.77 1.14
C LEU A 81 -2.05 -35.05 0.32
N ASP A 82 -1.75 -34.88 -0.96
CA ASP A 82 -1.33 -35.95 -1.86
C ASP A 82 -0.27 -36.83 -1.18
N GLU A 83 -0.55 -38.13 -1.07
CA GLU A 83 0.27 -39.15 -0.41
C GLU A 83 1.62 -39.45 -1.10
N THR A 84 2.05 -38.63 -2.06
CA THR A 84 3.27 -38.87 -2.83
C THR A 84 4.18 -37.66 -2.87
N ASN A 85 4.71 -37.25 -1.72
CA ASN A 85 6.01 -36.57 -1.67
C ASN A 85 6.74 -36.92 -0.38
N THR A 86 8.04 -37.17 -0.52
CA THR A 86 8.96 -37.70 0.49
C THR A 86 8.85 -37.01 1.85
N VAL A 87 8.72 -37.81 2.91
CA VAL A 87 8.68 -37.38 4.32
C VAL A 87 10.01 -36.71 4.69
N ASN A 88 10.10 -35.39 4.50
CA ASN A 88 11.22 -34.61 5.04
C ASN A 88 10.90 -34.22 6.49
N GLU A 89 11.57 -34.86 7.44
CA GLU A 89 11.54 -34.44 8.86
C GLU A 89 12.04 -32.99 8.98
N SER A 90 11.19 -32.09 9.47
CA SER A 90 11.59 -30.70 9.74
C SER A 90 12.37 -30.64 11.05
N LYS A 91 13.55 -30.01 11.02
CA LYS A 91 14.42 -29.87 12.19
C LYS A 91 14.23 -28.48 12.81
N LEU A 92 13.94 -28.45 14.11
CA LEU A 92 13.92 -27.22 14.89
C LEU A 92 15.00 -27.29 15.97
N TYR A 93 15.98 -26.41 15.86
CA TYR A 93 17.08 -26.26 16.79
C TYR A 93 16.67 -25.25 17.87
N VAL A 94 16.75 -25.64 19.13
CA VAL A 94 16.47 -24.77 20.29
C VAL A 94 17.64 -24.86 21.27
N GLY A 95 18.27 -23.72 21.54
CA GLY A 95 19.43 -23.62 22.42
C GLY A 95 19.44 -22.33 23.23
N GLN A 96 20.39 -22.23 24.14
CA GLN A 96 20.58 -21.05 24.99
C GLN A 96 22.06 -20.66 25.06
N LYS A 97 22.35 -19.36 24.91
CA LYS A 97 23.67 -18.77 25.16
C LYS A 97 23.54 -17.59 26.12
N GLY A 98 24.01 -17.73 27.36
CA GLY A 98 23.77 -16.73 28.40
C GLY A 98 22.26 -16.56 28.65
N SER A 99 21.75 -15.33 28.51
CA SER A 99 20.31 -15.03 28.61
C SER A 99 19.53 -15.21 27.31
N LEU A 100 20.21 -15.48 26.19
CA LEU A 100 19.58 -15.54 24.87
C LEU A 100 19.02 -16.93 24.58
N LEU A 101 17.72 -17.01 24.29
CA LEU A 101 17.07 -18.13 23.63
C LEU A 101 17.31 -18.03 22.13
N LEU A 102 17.77 -19.13 21.52
CA LEU A 102 18.01 -19.23 20.08
C LEU A 102 17.14 -20.36 19.51
N VAL A 103 16.30 -20.04 18.53
CA VAL A 103 15.44 -21.00 17.84
C VAL A 103 15.61 -20.84 16.34
N GLY A 104 15.88 -21.92 15.60
CA GLY A 104 16.02 -21.84 14.14
C GLY A 104 15.93 -23.19 13.43
N GLY A 105 15.68 -23.16 12.12
CA GLY A 105 15.61 -24.37 11.29
C GLY A 105 16.93 -24.74 10.58
N ASP A 106 17.87 -23.79 10.49
CA ASP A 106 19.13 -23.96 9.77
C ASP A 106 20.35 -23.82 10.70
N PRO A 107 21.17 -24.88 10.86
CA PRO A 107 22.30 -24.87 11.78
C PRO A 107 23.42 -23.92 11.34
N LYS A 108 23.61 -23.70 10.04
CA LYS A 108 24.63 -22.76 9.53
C LYS A 108 24.30 -21.32 9.91
N SER A 109 23.03 -20.95 9.82
CA SER A 109 22.56 -19.62 10.24
C SER A 109 22.71 -19.43 11.74
N LEU A 110 22.40 -20.46 12.55
CA LEU A 110 22.64 -20.43 14.00
C LEU A 110 24.13 -20.30 14.34
N GLU A 111 25.00 -21.02 13.62
CA GLU A 111 26.45 -20.90 13.77
C GLU A 111 26.94 -19.47 13.50
N ALA A 112 26.40 -18.82 12.45
CA ALA A 112 26.75 -17.44 12.13
C ALA A 112 26.30 -16.44 13.21
N VAL A 113 25.12 -16.64 13.80
CA VAL A 113 24.65 -15.83 14.95
C VAL A 113 25.59 -16.01 16.14
N LEU A 114 25.92 -17.25 16.49
CA LEU A 114 26.84 -17.56 17.59
C LEU A 114 28.24 -16.97 17.35
N ALA A 115 28.75 -17.06 16.12
CA ALA A 115 30.01 -16.43 15.74
C ALA A 115 30.03 -14.94 16.03
N SER A 116 28.92 -14.28 15.69
CA SER A 116 28.74 -12.83 15.88
C SER A 116 28.66 -12.45 17.35
N LEU A 117 27.98 -13.26 18.17
CA LEU A 117 27.94 -13.07 19.63
C LEU A 117 29.32 -13.21 20.29
N ASP A 118 30.20 -14.05 19.73
CA ASP A 118 31.59 -14.22 20.20
C ASP A 118 32.56 -13.15 19.67
N GLY A 119 32.07 -12.15 18.91
CA GLY A 119 32.92 -11.15 18.27
C GLY A 119 33.76 -11.67 17.09
N SER A 120 33.54 -12.92 16.68
CA SER A 120 34.21 -13.58 15.53
C SER A 120 33.34 -13.59 14.25
N GLY A 121 32.18 -12.92 14.30
CA GLY A 121 31.21 -12.88 13.21
C GLY A 121 31.68 -12.04 12.03
N ARG A 122 30.98 -12.20 10.90
CA ARG A 122 31.13 -11.32 9.72
C ARG A 122 30.47 -9.97 10.00
N GLN A 123 30.46 -9.09 8.98
CA GLN A 123 29.69 -7.84 9.00
C GLN A 123 28.32 -8.02 9.63
N THR A 124 28.05 -7.20 10.62
CA THR A 124 26.79 -7.16 11.36
C THR A 124 25.79 -6.28 10.64
N LEU A 125 24.52 -6.37 11.03
CA LEU A 125 23.51 -5.45 10.52
C LEU A 125 23.87 -3.98 10.86
N SER A 126 24.51 -3.75 12.01
CA SER A 126 25.04 -2.44 12.37
C SER A 126 26.14 -1.94 11.45
N ASP A 127 26.79 -2.76 10.63
CA ASP A 127 27.78 -2.30 9.67
C ASP A 127 27.15 -1.82 8.35
N SER A 128 25.89 -2.18 8.09
CA SER A 128 25.16 -1.76 6.89
C SER A 128 24.87 -0.25 6.91
N PRO A 129 25.34 0.54 5.93
CA PRO A 129 25.06 1.97 5.86
C PRO A 129 23.56 2.28 5.77
N SER A 130 22.79 1.45 5.06
CA SER A 130 21.34 1.63 4.92
C SER A 130 20.59 1.33 6.22
N PHE A 131 21.05 0.33 6.99
CA PHE A 131 20.50 0.09 8.32
C PHE A 131 20.87 1.20 9.30
N LYS A 132 22.13 1.66 9.32
CA LYS A 132 22.57 2.78 10.17
C LYS A 132 21.70 4.01 9.94
N PHE A 133 21.49 4.39 8.68
CA PHE A 133 20.66 5.53 8.31
C PHE A 133 19.20 5.37 8.77
N CYS A 134 18.54 4.25 8.45
CA CYS A 134 17.14 4.06 8.84
C CYS A 134 16.98 3.97 10.38
N SER A 135 17.90 3.30 11.06
CA SER A 135 17.82 3.13 12.52
C SER A 135 18.08 4.44 13.26
N SER A 136 19.00 5.29 12.78
CA SER A 136 19.24 6.60 13.40
C SER A 136 18.03 7.52 13.25
N TYR A 137 17.26 7.36 12.18
CA TYR A 137 16.07 8.17 11.91
C TYR A 137 14.86 7.75 12.78
N HIS A 138 14.59 6.45 12.93
CA HIS A 138 13.35 5.96 13.57
C HIS A 138 13.54 5.20 14.89
N PHE A 139 14.60 4.42 15.05
CA PHE A 139 14.63 3.31 16.02
C PHE A 139 14.52 3.74 17.48
N ARG A 140 15.11 4.88 17.86
CA ARG A 140 15.16 5.30 19.27
C ARG A 140 13.81 5.71 19.86
N LYS A 141 12.91 6.24 19.03
CA LYS A 141 11.57 6.69 19.45
C LYS A 141 10.50 5.65 19.21
N SER A 142 10.79 4.63 18.39
CA SER A 142 9.81 3.66 17.95
C SER A 142 9.47 2.64 19.04
N GLN A 143 8.17 2.39 19.23
CA GLN A 143 7.68 1.20 19.94
C GLN A 143 7.73 -0.03 19.03
N TRP A 144 7.54 0.18 17.72
CA TRP A 144 7.75 -0.83 16.68
C TRP A 144 8.63 -0.28 15.58
N TYR A 145 9.62 -1.06 15.17
CA TYR A 145 10.52 -0.73 14.07
C TYR A 145 10.68 -1.92 13.14
N LEU A 146 10.52 -1.66 11.85
CA LEU A 146 10.76 -2.61 10.78
C LEU A 146 11.82 -2.02 9.84
N TRP A 147 12.75 -2.86 9.41
CA TRP A 147 13.72 -2.52 8.38
C TRP A 147 13.83 -3.65 7.38
N ILE A 148 13.92 -3.29 6.10
CA ILE A 148 13.98 -4.21 4.98
C ILE A 148 15.15 -3.80 4.09
N ASN A 149 16.05 -4.74 3.81
CA ASN A 149 17.08 -4.59 2.77
C ASN A 149 16.44 -4.69 1.39
N PHE A 150 15.81 -3.61 0.95
CA PHE A 150 15.01 -3.58 -0.27
C PHE A 150 15.84 -3.96 -1.51
N ARG A 151 17.07 -3.46 -1.62
CA ARG A 151 17.98 -3.83 -2.71
C ARG A 151 18.27 -5.32 -2.74
N GLY A 152 18.56 -5.92 -1.57
CA GLY A 152 18.79 -7.37 -1.48
C GLY A 152 17.58 -8.20 -1.93
N ILE A 153 16.35 -7.75 -1.62
CA ILE A 153 15.12 -8.43 -2.07
C ILE A 153 14.96 -8.30 -3.59
N MET A 154 15.20 -7.11 -4.16
CA MET A 154 15.14 -6.94 -5.62
C MET A 154 16.17 -7.82 -6.33
N ASP A 155 17.41 -7.86 -5.83
CA ASP A 155 18.48 -8.69 -6.40
C ASP A 155 18.08 -10.18 -6.37
N LEU A 156 17.42 -10.65 -5.30
CA LEU A 156 16.88 -12.02 -5.23
C LEU A 156 15.81 -12.28 -6.29
N ILE A 157 14.86 -11.35 -6.48
CA ILE A 157 13.80 -11.48 -7.50
C ILE A 157 14.40 -11.51 -8.91
N ILE A 158 15.36 -10.61 -9.20
CA ILE A 158 16.03 -10.52 -10.49
C ILE A 158 16.81 -11.82 -10.77
N ASN A 159 17.60 -12.29 -9.81
CA ASN A 159 18.39 -13.51 -9.99
C ASN A 159 17.49 -14.74 -10.18
N ALA A 160 16.41 -14.85 -9.42
CA ALA A 160 15.44 -15.94 -9.57
C ALA A 160 14.79 -15.94 -10.97
N TYR A 161 14.43 -14.76 -11.47
CA TYR A 161 13.90 -14.60 -12.82
C TYR A 161 14.94 -14.98 -13.89
N ASP A 162 16.18 -14.50 -13.77
CA ASP A 162 17.25 -14.78 -14.73
C ASP A 162 17.61 -16.28 -14.76
N GLU A 163 17.59 -16.96 -13.61
CA GLU A 163 17.77 -18.41 -13.54
C GLU A 163 16.64 -19.18 -14.24
N GLN A 164 15.38 -18.75 -14.08
CA GLN A 164 14.24 -19.32 -14.81
C GLN A 164 14.38 -19.11 -16.32
N GLN A 165 14.77 -17.92 -16.75
CA GLN A 165 14.97 -17.60 -18.16
C GLN A 165 16.13 -18.38 -18.80
N LYS A 166 17.20 -18.67 -18.05
CA LYS A 166 18.30 -19.52 -18.54
C LYS A 166 17.82 -20.96 -18.78
N LYS A 167 17.09 -21.54 -17.82
CA LYS A 167 16.55 -22.90 -17.96
C LYS A 167 15.57 -23.02 -19.13
N ALA A 168 14.72 -22.01 -19.34
CA ALA A 168 13.78 -21.96 -20.46
C ALA A 168 14.45 -21.80 -21.84
N LYS A 169 15.71 -21.34 -21.91
CA LYS A 169 16.48 -21.24 -23.16
C LYS A 169 17.20 -22.53 -23.55
N ASP A 170 17.47 -23.39 -22.58
CA ASP A 170 18.12 -24.69 -22.80
C ASP A 170 17.11 -25.74 -23.32
N GLU A 171 15.81 -25.45 -23.24
CA GLU A 171 14.69 -26.23 -23.79
C GLU A 171 14.14 -25.49 -25.03
N GLU A 172 14.60 -25.85 -26.24
CA GLU A 172 14.25 -25.19 -27.50
C GLU A 172 12.76 -24.88 -27.67
N SER A 173 12.41 -23.60 -27.75
CA SER A 173 11.29 -23.12 -28.55
C SER A 173 11.59 -21.70 -29.03
N GLU A 174 11.31 -21.44 -30.31
CA GLU A 174 11.42 -20.12 -30.94
C GLU A 174 10.46 -19.15 -30.26
N VAL A 175 10.90 -18.53 -29.17
CA VAL A 175 10.14 -17.48 -28.50
C VAL A 175 10.13 -16.27 -29.43
N SER A 176 8.97 -16.04 -30.05
CA SER A 176 8.60 -14.83 -30.77
C SER A 176 9.17 -13.58 -30.10
N VAL A 177 9.69 -12.62 -30.88
CA VAL A 177 10.17 -11.32 -30.37
C VAL A 177 9.08 -10.58 -29.57
N PHE A 178 7.80 -10.90 -29.80
CA PHE A 178 6.64 -10.39 -29.04
C PHE A 178 6.40 -11.09 -27.69
N ALA A 179 7.16 -12.13 -27.38
CA ALA A 179 6.97 -12.97 -26.20
C ALA A 179 8.15 -12.91 -25.22
N LYS A 180 9.09 -11.95 -25.35
CA LYS A 180 10.11 -11.77 -24.32
C LYS A 180 9.44 -11.24 -23.04
N PRO A 181 9.39 -12.01 -21.95
CA PRO A 181 8.74 -11.56 -20.74
C PRO A 181 9.47 -10.35 -20.15
N LEU A 182 8.68 -9.45 -19.58
CA LEU A 182 9.14 -8.24 -18.91
C LEU A 182 10.14 -8.59 -17.80
N SER A 183 11.35 -8.05 -17.87
CA SER A 183 12.35 -8.27 -16.83
C SER A 183 11.99 -7.47 -15.57
N PRO A 184 11.97 -8.08 -14.37
CA PRO A 184 11.83 -7.35 -13.11
C PRO A 184 12.86 -6.22 -12.96
N ALA A 185 14.09 -6.40 -13.45
CA ALA A 185 15.12 -5.37 -13.40
C ALA A 185 14.74 -4.11 -14.21
N GLN A 186 14.16 -4.30 -15.41
CA GLN A 186 13.68 -3.20 -16.24
C GLN A 186 12.51 -2.47 -15.56
N ILE A 187 11.56 -3.21 -14.98
CA ILE A 187 10.44 -2.63 -14.23
C ILE A 187 10.94 -1.80 -13.04
N PHE A 188 11.86 -2.36 -12.24
CA PHE A 188 12.40 -1.67 -11.07
C PHE A 188 13.20 -0.42 -11.44
N ASP A 189 14.00 -0.47 -12.51
CA ASP A 189 14.74 0.70 -12.97
C ASP A 189 13.80 1.79 -13.49
N ALA A 190 12.82 1.42 -14.32
CA ALA A 190 11.87 2.36 -14.91
C ALA A 190 11.05 3.09 -13.86
N LEU A 191 10.52 2.36 -12.87
CA LEU A 191 9.78 2.95 -11.76
C LEU A 191 10.67 3.77 -10.82
N GLY A 192 12.00 3.64 -10.91
CA GLY A 192 12.97 4.30 -10.04
C GLY A 192 13.27 3.54 -8.74
N LEU A 193 12.76 2.31 -8.60
CA LEU A 193 12.94 1.46 -7.43
C LEU A 193 14.38 0.98 -7.26
N SER A 194 15.16 0.89 -8.34
CA SER A 194 16.60 0.58 -8.31
C SER A 194 17.43 1.55 -7.45
N GLY A 195 16.96 2.79 -7.27
CA GLY A 195 17.58 3.78 -6.39
C GLY A 195 17.24 3.61 -4.90
N VAL A 196 16.31 2.72 -4.55
CA VAL A 196 15.90 2.44 -3.17
C VAL A 196 16.82 1.38 -2.58
N ARG A 197 17.59 1.75 -1.57
CA ARG A 197 18.55 0.85 -0.91
C ARG A 197 17.89 0.05 0.20
N ALA A 198 17.05 0.69 1.00
CA ALA A 198 16.31 0.07 2.09
C ALA A 198 14.98 0.77 2.32
N VAL A 199 14.05 0.06 2.94
CA VAL A 199 12.80 0.62 3.46
C VAL A 199 12.75 0.38 4.96
N SER A 200 12.22 1.35 5.70
CA SER A 200 11.90 1.16 7.12
C SER A 200 10.53 1.70 7.45
N ALA A 201 9.92 1.13 8.48
CA ALA A 201 8.67 1.63 9.04
C ALA A 201 8.81 1.73 10.56
N ALA A 202 8.13 2.71 11.15
CA ALA A 202 8.14 2.93 12.57
C ALA A 202 6.77 3.38 13.07
N TYR A 203 6.45 2.91 14.27
CA TYR A 203 5.27 3.33 15.03
C TYR A 203 5.69 3.81 16.41
N TYR A 204 5.13 4.92 16.83
CA TYR A 204 5.29 5.42 18.20
C TYR A 204 4.11 6.32 18.59
N GLU A 205 3.92 6.43 19.90
CA GLU A 205 2.93 7.31 20.51
C GLU A 205 3.63 8.33 21.39
N ASP A 206 3.12 9.56 21.39
CA ASP A 206 3.49 10.60 22.35
C ASP A 206 2.24 11.21 23.01
N ALA A 207 2.41 12.28 23.78
CA ALA A 207 1.29 12.94 24.45
C ALA A 207 0.29 13.61 23.48
N ASP A 208 0.75 13.98 22.27
CA ASP A 208 -0.06 14.66 21.26
C ASP A 208 -0.82 13.69 20.36
N GLY A 209 -0.31 12.47 20.15
CA GLY A 209 -1.00 11.43 19.40
C GLY A 209 -0.12 10.27 18.93
N VAL A 210 -0.58 9.62 17.88
CA VAL A 210 0.01 8.42 17.30
C VAL A 210 0.70 8.78 15.99
N TYR A 211 1.90 8.24 15.78
CA TYR A 211 2.67 8.40 14.55
C TYR A 211 2.90 7.05 13.87
N PHE A 212 2.78 7.07 12.56
CA PHE A 212 3.29 6.03 11.68
C PHE A 212 4.20 6.67 10.65
N GLU A 213 5.44 6.20 10.54
CA GLU A 213 6.43 6.73 9.61
C GLU A 213 6.96 5.62 8.72
N GLY A 214 6.87 5.82 7.41
CA GLY A 214 7.54 5.01 6.39
C GLY A 214 8.70 5.80 5.79
N LEU A 215 9.83 5.15 5.57
CA LEU A 215 11.00 5.75 4.95
C LEU A 215 11.56 4.82 3.89
N ALA A 216 11.76 5.36 2.69
CA ALA A 216 12.54 4.75 1.61
C ALA A 216 13.89 5.47 1.54
N TYR A 217 14.97 4.77 1.86
CA TYR A 217 16.33 5.29 1.73
C TYR A 217 16.73 5.27 0.25
N ALA A 218 16.57 6.43 -0.38
CA ALA A 218 16.76 6.65 -1.80
C ALA A 218 17.45 8.02 -1.99
N PRO A 219 18.79 8.06 -2.05
CA PRO A 219 19.54 9.30 -2.20
C PRO A 219 19.12 10.09 -3.44
N MET A 220 19.10 11.41 -3.35
CA MET A 220 18.58 12.29 -4.41
C MET A 220 19.25 12.05 -5.78
N GLY A 221 20.55 11.78 -5.81
CA GLY A 221 21.27 11.48 -7.05
C GLY A 221 20.92 10.13 -7.69
N GLU A 222 20.22 9.26 -6.97
CA GLU A 222 19.78 7.94 -7.42
C GLU A 222 18.29 7.89 -7.76
N ARG A 223 17.54 8.97 -7.49
CA ARG A 223 16.10 9.05 -7.78
C ARG A 223 15.87 9.18 -9.28
N LYS A 224 15.03 8.29 -9.81
CA LYS A 224 14.58 8.27 -11.20
C LYS A 224 13.09 7.90 -11.24
N GLY A 225 12.50 7.87 -12.43
CA GLY A 225 11.11 7.45 -12.62
C GLY A 225 10.17 8.23 -11.72
N LEU A 226 9.32 7.51 -10.98
CA LEU A 226 8.33 8.12 -10.10
C LEU A 226 8.94 8.89 -8.92
N LEU A 227 10.16 8.53 -8.48
CA LEU A 227 10.83 9.23 -7.38
C LEU A 227 11.36 10.60 -7.78
N ASP A 228 11.55 10.88 -9.08
CA ASP A 228 11.95 12.21 -9.57
C ASP A 228 10.77 13.19 -9.66
N LEU A 229 9.53 12.70 -9.56
CA LEU A 229 8.33 13.55 -9.52
C LEU A 229 8.12 14.26 -8.19
N LEU A 230 8.82 13.82 -7.15
CA LEU A 230 8.71 14.39 -5.82
C LEU A 230 9.27 15.81 -5.80
N THR A 231 8.48 16.74 -5.29
CA THR A 231 8.72 18.18 -5.39
C THR A 231 9.87 18.58 -4.47
N LYS A 232 10.79 19.38 -5.03
CA LYS A 232 11.94 19.96 -4.32
C LYS A 232 11.66 21.38 -3.83
N GLU A 233 10.48 21.92 -4.16
CA GLU A 233 10.08 23.30 -3.92
C GLU A 233 8.97 23.39 -2.88
N LYS A 234 9.00 24.47 -2.10
CA LYS A 234 7.93 24.76 -1.15
C LYS A 234 6.68 25.19 -1.90
N LYS A 235 5.61 24.40 -1.81
CA LYS A 235 4.29 24.70 -2.38
C LYS A 235 3.21 24.68 -1.31
N ASP A 236 2.18 25.50 -1.49
CA ASP A 236 1.02 25.48 -0.58
C ASP A 236 0.28 24.15 -0.67
N LEU A 237 0.16 23.50 0.48
CA LEU A 237 -0.52 22.23 0.70
C LEU A 237 -1.70 22.38 1.67
N MET A 238 -2.14 23.58 2.03
CA MET A 238 -3.34 23.72 2.86
C MET A 238 -4.60 23.36 2.07
N PRO A 239 -5.68 22.90 2.73
CA PRO A 239 -6.98 22.78 2.10
C PRO A 239 -7.43 24.15 1.54
N PRO A 240 -7.95 24.20 0.30
CA PRO A 240 -8.58 25.41 -0.23
C PRO A 240 -9.88 25.80 0.52
N ASP A 241 -10.34 27.03 0.32
CA ASP A 241 -11.56 27.57 0.95
C ASP A 241 -12.84 26.80 0.63
N PHE A 242 -12.91 26.20 -0.56
CA PHE A 242 -14.09 25.45 -0.99
C PHE A 242 -14.19 24.06 -0.36
N VAL A 243 -13.17 23.59 0.37
CA VAL A 243 -13.19 22.27 1.02
C VAL A 243 -13.86 22.40 2.39
N SER A 244 -15.06 21.80 2.51
CA SER A 244 -15.83 21.78 3.76
C SER A 244 -15.10 21.01 4.87
N ALA A 245 -15.30 21.42 6.13
CA ALA A 245 -14.83 20.67 7.30
C ALA A 245 -15.50 19.29 7.45
N GLU A 246 -16.64 19.08 6.78
CA GLU A 246 -17.45 17.85 6.84
C GLU A 246 -16.97 16.75 5.87
N VAL A 247 -15.86 16.96 5.14
CA VAL A 247 -15.32 15.93 4.25
C VAL A 247 -14.89 14.68 5.03
N ALA A 248 -15.14 13.51 4.43
CA ALA A 248 -14.65 12.24 4.94
C ALA A 248 -13.17 12.07 4.62
N THR A 249 -12.76 12.41 3.41
CA THR A 249 -11.36 12.39 2.98
C THR A 249 -11.04 13.64 2.16
N TRP A 250 -9.79 14.08 2.24
CA TRP A 250 -9.24 15.12 1.37
C TRP A 250 -7.77 14.82 1.10
N ALA A 251 -7.31 15.08 -0.12
CA ALA A 251 -5.92 14.99 -0.48
C ALA A 251 -5.53 16.09 -1.46
N ARG A 252 -4.29 16.56 -1.37
CA ARG A 252 -3.69 17.54 -2.28
C ARG A 252 -2.27 17.13 -2.61
N TRP A 253 -1.96 17.10 -3.91
CA TRP A 253 -0.66 16.77 -4.46
C TRP A 253 -0.17 17.92 -5.33
N ARG A 254 1.10 18.31 -5.13
CA ARG A 254 1.74 19.41 -5.83
C ARG A 254 2.82 18.90 -6.79
N ILE A 255 2.41 18.14 -7.79
CA ILE A 255 3.26 17.52 -8.82
C ILE A 255 3.07 18.27 -10.13
N ASP A 256 4.13 18.61 -10.85
CA ASP A 256 4.01 19.20 -12.19
C ASP A 256 3.36 18.22 -13.18
N GLY A 257 2.20 18.57 -13.73
CA GLY A 257 1.40 17.66 -14.57
C GLY A 257 2.06 17.31 -15.91
N ALA A 258 2.80 18.24 -16.52
CA ALA A 258 3.54 17.96 -17.76
C ALA A 258 4.73 17.03 -17.48
N LYS A 259 5.46 17.28 -16.39
CA LYS A 259 6.53 16.39 -15.91
C LYS A 259 5.97 15.02 -15.55
N PHE A 260 4.85 14.96 -14.84
CA PHE A 260 4.14 13.72 -14.51
C PHE A 260 3.83 12.90 -15.76
N TRP A 261 3.18 13.51 -16.75
CA TRP A 261 2.88 12.86 -18.03
C TRP A 261 4.14 12.31 -18.70
N ASN A 262 5.17 13.15 -18.85
CA ASN A 262 6.42 12.76 -19.50
C ASN A 262 7.15 11.64 -18.75
N THR A 263 7.12 11.64 -17.42
CA THR A 263 7.64 10.54 -16.62
C THR A 263 6.85 9.26 -16.85
N MET A 264 5.52 9.31 -16.90
CA MET A 264 4.71 8.12 -17.18
C MET A 264 4.96 7.56 -18.59
N VAL A 265 5.07 8.42 -19.60
CA VAL A 265 5.45 8.05 -20.97
C VAL A 265 6.82 7.38 -20.99
N LYS A 266 7.80 7.95 -20.29
CA LYS A 266 9.15 7.38 -20.18
C LYS A 266 9.14 6.00 -19.50
N VAL A 267 8.44 5.87 -18.38
CA VAL A 267 8.28 4.60 -17.65
C VAL A 267 7.65 3.55 -18.58
N ALA A 268 6.58 3.91 -19.29
CA ALA A 268 5.93 3.02 -20.23
C ALA A 268 6.86 2.61 -21.37
N GLY A 269 7.65 3.53 -21.93
CA GLY A 269 8.62 3.24 -22.99
C GLY A 269 9.82 2.38 -22.54
N GLU A 270 10.22 2.45 -21.28
CA GLU A 270 11.28 1.61 -20.71
C GLU A 270 10.81 0.17 -20.40
N ILE A 271 9.50 0.00 -20.18
CA ILE A 271 8.85 -1.28 -19.85
C ILE A 271 8.36 -1.98 -21.13
N MET A 272 7.67 -1.26 -22.02
CA MET A 272 7.04 -1.84 -23.20
C MET A 272 8.07 -2.05 -24.33
N PRO A 273 8.01 -3.17 -25.08
CA PRO A 273 8.95 -3.44 -26.17
C PRO A 273 8.66 -2.62 -27.46
N PHE A 274 7.61 -1.78 -27.45
CA PHE A 274 7.18 -0.95 -28.57
C PHE A 274 6.79 0.45 -28.08
N PRO A 275 6.90 1.50 -28.93
CA PRO A 275 6.69 2.89 -28.54
C PRO A 275 5.19 3.25 -28.39
N VAL A 276 4.50 2.59 -27.45
CA VAL A 276 3.04 2.73 -27.22
C VAL A 276 2.64 4.18 -27.02
N ALA A 277 3.43 4.93 -26.24
CA ALA A 277 3.10 6.30 -25.90
C ALA A 277 3.20 7.22 -27.13
N ASP A 278 4.26 7.10 -27.92
CA ASP A 278 4.43 7.91 -29.14
C ASP A 278 3.34 7.56 -30.15
N GLN A 279 3.04 6.27 -30.33
CA GLN A 279 1.94 5.81 -31.19
C GLN A 279 0.57 6.32 -30.73
N LEU A 280 0.30 6.32 -29.42
CA LEU A 280 -0.93 6.89 -28.87
C LEU A 280 -1.01 8.39 -29.13
N ILE A 281 0.08 9.13 -28.95
CA ILE A 281 0.14 10.57 -29.22
C ILE A 281 -0.06 10.84 -30.72
N GLU A 282 0.59 10.08 -31.61
CA GLU A 282 0.42 10.18 -33.05
C GLU A 282 -1.02 9.85 -33.48
N MET A 283 -1.63 8.83 -32.88
CA MET A 283 -3.03 8.45 -33.13
C MET A 283 -3.98 9.57 -32.72
N ILE A 284 -3.80 10.14 -31.52
CA ILE A 284 -4.59 11.29 -31.06
C ILE A 284 -4.39 12.49 -31.99
N ASN A 285 -3.14 12.85 -32.31
CA ASN A 285 -2.87 13.96 -33.22
C ASN A 285 -3.49 13.77 -34.60
N SER A 286 -3.41 12.55 -35.15
CA SER A 286 -3.97 12.23 -36.46
C SER A 286 -5.49 12.37 -36.46
N ALA A 287 -6.18 11.73 -35.51
CA ALA A 287 -7.63 11.82 -35.39
C ALA A 287 -8.11 13.27 -35.17
N MET A 288 -7.41 14.01 -34.33
CA MET A 288 -7.80 15.37 -33.97
C MET A 288 -7.53 16.39 -35.08
N ARG A 289 -6.49 16.20 -35.89
CA ARG A 289 -6.15 17.09 -37.01
C ARG A 289 -7.13 17.01 -38.17
N GLU A 290 -7.94 15.96 -38.28
CA GLU A 290 -9.04 15.89 -39.22
C GLU A 290 -10.10 16.97 -38.95
N LYS A 291 -10.34 17.30 -37.67
CA LYS A 291 -11.31 18.32 -37.25
C LYS A 291 -10.69 19.69 -37.02
N ASN A 292 -9.44 19.71 -36.54
CA ASN A 292 -8.69 20.93 -36.26
C ASN A 292 -7.24 20.78 -36.74
N PRO A 293 -6.91 21.25 -37.96
CA PRO A 293 -5.57 21.09 -38.54
C PRO A 293 -4.41 21.63 -37.66
N ASP A 294 -4.70 22.61 -36.79
CA ASP A 294 -3.72 23.23 -35.90
C ASP A 294 -3.57 22.52 -34.55
N PHE A 295 -4.28 21.40 -34.34
CA PHE A 295 -4.22 20.64 -33.10
C PHE A 295 -2.85 20.01 -32.87
N ASP A 296 -2.38 20.11 -31.63
CA ASP A 296 -1.16 19.49 -31.14
C ASP A 296 -1.36 19.02 -29.70
N PHE A 297 -1.32 17.71 -29.48
CA PHE A 297 -1.59 17.11 -28.18
C PHE A 297 -0.67 17.62 -27.08
N GLU A 298 0.61 17.88 -27.38
CA GLU A 298 1.56 18.40 -26.40
C GLU A 298 1.17 19.82 -25.97
N LYS A 299 0.83 20.70 -26.91
CA LYS A 299 0.43 22.08 -26.68
C LYS A 299 -0.97 22.22 -26.09
N ASP A 300 -1.90 21.41 -26.54
CA ASP A 300 -3.33 21.57 -26.28
C ASP A 300 -3.80 20.75 -25.08
N PHE A 301 -3.09 19.68 -24.71
CA PHE A 301 -3.36 18.87 -23.52
C PHE A 301 -2.25 18.99 -22.48
N ILE A 302 -1.04 18.49 -22.80
CA ILE A 302 0.05 18.32 -21.81
C ILE A 302 0.46 19.65 -21.18
N LYS A 303 0.70 20.69 -21.99
CA LYS A 303 1.10 22.03 -21.50
C LYS A 303 -0.01 22.76 -20.73
N ASN A 304 -1.26 22.29 -20.80
CA ASN A 304 -2.36 22.83 -20.01
C ASN A 304 -2.56 22.10 -18.68
N LEU A 305 -1.84 21.01 -18.40
CA LEU A 305 -1.82 20.38 -17.09
C LEU A 305 -1.02 21.26 -16.11
N GLY A 306 -1.66 21.65 -15.01
CA GLY A 306 -1.04 22.40 -13.93
C GLY A 306 -0.34 21.50 -12.91
N ASP A 307 -0.07 22.07 -11.74
CA ASP A 307 0.74 21.45 -10.69
C ASP A 307 -0.02 21.18 -9.38
N ASP A 308 -1.36 21.21 -9.41
CA ASP A 308 -2.23 21.16 -8.23
C ASP A 308 -3.34 20.14 -8.44
N PHE A 309 -3.20 18.97 -7.84
CA PHE A 309 -4.16 17.87 -7.91
C PHE A 309 -4.85 17.74 -6.56
N ILE A 310 -6.17 17.85 -6.53
CA ILE A 310 -6.95 17.77 -5.30
C ILE A 310 -8.02 16.71 -5.47
N SER A 311 -8.25 15.92 -4.43
CA SER A 311 -9.46 15.10 -4.31
C SER A 311 -10.09 15.29 -2.95
N TYR A 312 -11.42 15.20 -2.90
CA TYR A 312 -12.12 15.04 -1.63
C TYR A 312 -13.37 14.21 -1.80
N GLU A 313 -13.74 13.55 -0.72
CA GLU A 313 -14.91 12.68 -0.63
C GLU A 313 -15.79 13.14 0.53
N LEU A 314 -17.09 13.20 0.29
CA LEU A 314 -18.07 13.43 1.34
C LEU A 314 -18.40 12.11 2.05
N PRO A 315 -18.93 12.18 3.29
CA PRO A 315 -19.48 11.00 3.93
C PRO A 315 -20.46 10.27 3.01
N PRO A 316 -20.49 8.92 3.04
CA PRO A 316 -21.53 8.16 2.35
C PRO A 316 -22.92 8.67 2.72
N ARG A 317 -23.81 8.79 1.72
CA ARG A 317 -25.16 9.33 1.92
C ARG A 317 -25.99 8.45 2.88
N THR A 318 -25.78 7.14 2.81
CA THR A 318 -26.39 6.16 3.70
C THR A 318 -25.41 5.05 4.08
N SER A 319 -25.86 4.10 4.92
CA SER A 319 -25.08 2.90 5.29
C SER A 319 -25.30 1.72 4.34
N LYS A 320 -25.98 1.92 3.20
CA LYS A 320 -26.16 0.87 2.18
C LYS A 320 -24.83 0.54 1.50
N PRO A 321 -24.58 -0.74 1.11
CA PRO A 321 -23.34 -1.13 0.44
C PRO A 321 -23.00 -0.30 -0.80
N GLU A 322 -24.01 0.05 -1.60
CA GLU A 322 -23.85 0.84 -2.83
C GLU A 322 -23.27 2.24 -2.54
N ASP A 323 -23.80 2.94 -1.53
CA ASP A 323 -23.33 4.27 -1.12
C ASP A 323 -21.95 4.23 -0.44
N LEU A 324 -21.59 3.10 0.16
CA LEU A 324 -20.25 2.89 0.73
C LEU A 324 -19.20 2.58 -0.32
N ALA A 325 -19.55 1.81 -1.35
CA ALA A 325 -18.64 1.46 -2.44
C ALA A 325 -18.38 2.65 -3.37
N SER A 326 -19.31 3.59 -3.45
CA SER A 326 -19.22 4.77 -4.31
C SER A 326 -19.67 6.05 -3.59
N PRO A 327 -18.94 6.50 -2.54
CA PRO A 327 -19.27 7.75 -1.87
C PRO A 327 -19.12 8.95 -2.82
N PRO A 328 -19.86 10.05 -2.59
CA PRO A 328 -19.72 11.27 -3.39
C PRO A 328 -18.29 11.79 -3.34
N LYS A 329 -17.65 11.90 -4.51
CA LYS A 329 -16.23 12.29 -4.62
C LYS A 329 -15.96 13.16 -5.82
N ILE A 330 -14.98 14.03 -5.71
CA ILE A 330 -14.56 14.91 -6.80
C ILE A 330 -13.04 14.97 -6.89
N TYR A 331 -12.53 15.05 -8.12
CA TYR A 331 -11.13 15.23 -8.46
C TYR A 331 -10.96 16.56 -9.19
N LEU A 332 -9.92 17.31 -8.86
CA LEU A 332 -9.61 18.61 -9.43
C LEU A 332 -8.20 18.56 -9.98
N ILE A 333 -8.04 18.90 -11.26
CA ILE A 333 -6.75 19.03 -11.92
C ILE A 333 -6.53 20.52 -12.19
N GLY A 334 -5.51 21.10 -11.56
CA GLY A 334 -5.10 22.47 -11.84
C GLY A 334 -4.73 22.63 -13.31
N SER A 335 -5.06 23.78 -13.90
CA SER A 335 -4.78 24.07 -15.30
C SER A 335 -4.54 25.56 -15.50
N GLY A 336 -3.58 25.90 -16.37
CA GLY A 336 -3.39 27.27 -16.84
C GLY A 336 -4.48 27.72 -17.81
N ASN A 337 -5.21 26.78 -18.42
CA ASN A 337 -6.33 27.04 -19.32
C ASN A 337 -7.37 25.91 -19.21
N PRO A 338 -8.20 25.90 -18.15
CA PRO A 338 -9.10 24.79 -17.86
C PRO A 338 -10.21 24.63 -18.91
N GLU A 339 -10.68 25.72 -19.52
CA GLU A 339 -11.65 25.64 -20.63
C GLU A 339 -11.06 24.89 -21.83
N LYS A 340 -9.84 25.25 -22.23
CA LYS A 340 -9.15 24.55 -23.31
C LYS A 340 -8.93 23.08 -22.95
N LEU A 341 -8.46 22.78 -21.74
CA LEU A 341 -8.22 21.41 -21.30
C LEU A 341 -9.49 20.55 -21.33
N VAL A 342 -10.63 21.10 -20.88
CA VAL A 342 -11.94 20.43 -20.95
C VAL A 342 -12.37 20.18 -22.39
N THR A 343 -12.26 21.18 -23.26
CA THR A 343 -12.63 21.01 -24.68
C THR A 343 -11.76 19.96 -25.37
N THR A 344 -10.45 19.98 -25.14
CA THR A 344 -9.52 18.96 -25.66
C THR A 344 -9.90 17.57 -25.16
N LEU A 345 -10.20 17.43 -23.86
CA LEU A 345 -10.58 16.14 -23.30
C LEU A 345 -11.88 15.58 -23.88
N CYS A 346 -12.90 16.44 -24.08
CA CYS A 346 -14.15 16.01 -24.70
C CYS A 346 -13.90 15.38 -26.06
N THR A 347 -13.12 16.06 -26.90
CA THR A 347 -12.85 15.58 -28.25
C THR A 347 -12.03 14.30 -28.22
N ILE A 348 -11.01 14.19 -27.35
CA ILE A 348 -10.24 12.94 -27.20
C ILE A 348 -11.15 11.76 -26.83
N ILE A 349 -12.08 11.95 -25.88
CA ILE A 349 -13.01 10.89 -25.47
C ILE A 349 -13.90 10.45 -26.64
N GLU A 350 -14.48 11.40 -27.36
CA GLU A 350 -15.37 11.12 -28.49
C GLU A 350 -14.66 10.46 -29.68
N GLU A 351 -13.39 10.82 -29.96
CA GLU A 351 -12.63 10.23 -31.07
C GLU A 351 -12.02 8.86 -30.73
N MET A 352 -11.58 8.67 -29.48
CA MET A 352 -10.83 7.46 -29.10
C MET A 352 -11.71 6.29 -28.69
N ASP A 353 -12.95 6.56 -28.28
CA ASP A 353 -13.88 5.50 -27.90
C ASP A 353 -15.29 5.78 -28.42
N SER A 354 -15.62 5.16 -29.57
CA SER A 354 -16.96 5.26 -30.17
C SER A 354 -18.08 4.67 -29.31
N SER A 355 -17.74 3.88 -28.28
CA SER A 355 -18.70 3.38 -27.29
C SER A 355 -19.08 4.42 -26.24
N LEU A 356 -18.45 5.59 -26.24
CA LEU A 356 -18.74 6.71 -25.34
C LEU A 356 -19.27 7.92 -26.12
N THR A 357 -20.14 8.69 -25.47
CA THR A 357 -20.62 9.99 -25.99
C THR A 357 -20.50 11.04 -24.88
N VAL A 358 -20.13 12.27 -25.23
CA VAL A 358 -20.09 13.39 -24.28
C VAL A 358 -21.30 14.29 -24.48
N LYS A 359 -22.21 14.29 -23.50
CA LYS A 359 -23.35 15.23 -23.47
C LYS A 359 -22.96 16.53 -22.79
N LYS A 360 -23.27 17.64 -23.46
CA LYS A 360 -23.03 19.00 -22.96
C LYS A 360 -24.33 19.59 -22.44
N ARG A 361 -24.29 20.26 -21.30
CA ARG A 361 -25.40 21.09 -20.80
C ARG A 361 -24.89 22.32 -20.08
N GLU A 362 -25.64 23.40 -20.20
CA GLU A 362 -25.41 24.60 -19.40
C GLU A 362 -25.95 24.39 -17.98
N PHE A 363 -25.19 24.84 -16.99
CA PHE A 363 -25.55 24.81 -15.59
C PHE A 363 -24.83 25.93 -14.82
N ALA A 364 -25.58 26.79 -14.14
CA ALA A 364 -25.05 27.93 -13.39
C ALA A 364 -24.05 28.80 -14.18
N GLY A 365 -24.32 29.02 -15.48
CA GLY A 365 -23.48 29.81 -16.39
C GLY A 365 -22.19 29.12 -16.84
N ARG A 366 -22.05 27.81 -16.60
CA ARG A 366 -20.89 27.00 -17.02
C ARG A 366 -21.35 25.77 -17.78
N GLN A 367 -20.48 25.19 -18.60
CA GLN A 367 -20.76 23.94 -19.30
C GLN A 367 -20.37 22.75 -18.43
N ILE A 368 -21.30 21.80 -18.27
CA ILE A 368 -21.05 20.48 -17.71
C ILE A 368 -21.06 19.46 -18.84
N TYR A 369 -20.02 18.65 -18.87
CA TYR A 369 -19.81 17.57 -19.82
C TYR A 369 -20.04 16.24 -19.10
N SER A 370 -20.84 15.35 -19.68
CA SER A 370 -21.18 14.06 -19.07
C SER A 370 -20.86 12.93 -20.03
N VAL A 371 -19.99 12.03 -19.61
CA VAL A 371 -19.61 10.85 -20.38
C VAL A 371 -20.62 9.75 -20.13
N ILE A 372 -21.26 9.27 -21.18
CA ILE A 372 -22.25 8.20 -21.12
C ILE A 372 -21.88 7.06 -22.08
N PRO A 373 -22.23 5.80 -21.76
CA PRO A 373 -22.15 4.71 -22.72
C PRO A 373 -23.11 4.94 -23.90
N SER A 374 -22.64 4.71 -25.12
CA SER A 374 -23.41 4.80 -26.36
C SER A 374 -24.29 3.57 -26.60
N ILE A 375 -24.03 2.43 -25.92
CA ILE A 375 -24.75 1.15 -26.09
C ILE A 375 -25.35 0.69 -24.75
N VAL A 376 -26.65 0.91 -24.57
CA VAL A 376 -27.69 -0.14 -24.59
C VAL A 376 -27.43 -1.52 -23.94
N ARG A 377 -26.77 -1.71 -22.79
CA ARG A 377 -26.69 -3.06 -22.18
C ARG A 377 -28.05 -3.45 -21.61
N GLN A 378 -28.67 -4.48 -22.20
CA GLN A 378 -29.98 -5.00 -21.86
C GLN A 378 -30.21 -5.08 -20.33
N GLY A 379 -31.09 -4.22 -19.81
CA GLY A 379 -31.68 -4.38 -18.47
C GLY A 379 -31.30 -3.32 -17.42
N LYS A 380 -30.35 -2.41 -17.67
CA LYS A 380 -30.15 -1.22 -16.83
C LYS A 380 -30.49 0.04 -17.65
N SER A 381 -31.14 1.01 -17.01
CA SER A 381 -31.40 2.31 -17.61
C SER A 381 -30.06 3.03 -17.85
N ASP A 382 -29.53 2.91 -19.06
CA ASP A 382 -28.31 3.55 -19.59
C ASP A 382 -28.43 5.08 -19.75
N LYS A 383 -28.70 5.79 -18.65
CA LYS A 383 -28.81 7.26 -18.66
C LYS A 383 -27.94 7.97 -17.63
N GLU A 384 -27.34 7.24 -16.69
CA GLU A 384 -26.46 7.87 -15.70
C GLU A 384 -25.05 8.06 -16.29
N PRO A 385 -24.47 9.27 -16.16
CA PRO A 385 -23.09 9.52 -16.54
C PRO A 385 -22.14 8.58 -15.79
N ILE A 386 -21.14 8.02 -16.49
CA ILE A 386 -20.00 7.33 -15.87
C ILE A 386 -19.26 8.33 -14.96
N PHE A 387 -19.09 9.55 -15.49
CA PHE A 387 -18.67 10.73 -14.76
C PHE A 387 -19.08 11.99 -15.50
N SER A 388 -19.14 13.09 -14.76
CA SER A 388 -19.30 14.43 -15.30
C SER A 388 -18.05 15.26 -15.01
N PHE A 389 -17.77 16.25 -15.85
CA PHE A 389 -16.66 17.17 -15.65
C PHE A 389 -16.98 18.58 -16.16
N ALA A 390 -16.27 19.58 -15.62
CA ALA A 390 -16.46 20.98 -15.95
C ALA A 390 -15.19 21.80 -15.68
N ALA A 391 -15.00 22.88 -16.42
CA ALA A 391 -14.00 23.89 -16.13
C ALA A 391 -14.55 24.86 -15.06
N VAL A 392 -13.83 25.00 -13.95
CA VAL A 392 -14.24 25.86 -12.82
C VAL A 392 -13.00 26.55 -12.25
N ASN A 393 -12.97 27.88 -12.34
CA ASN A 393 -11.82 28.71 -11.93
C ASN A 393 -10.51 28.27 -12.61
N ARG A 394 -9.56 27.72 -11.85
CA ARG A 394 -8.28 27.21 -12.33
C ARG A 394 -8.22 25.69 -12.46
N TYR A 395 -9.37 25.03 -12.34
CA TYR A 395 -9.45 23.58 -12.27
C TYR A 395 -10.30 23.02 -13.40
N VAL A 396 -9.92 21.83 -13.85
CA VAL A 396 -10.86 20.89 -14.45
C VAL A 396 -11.34 19.94 -13.35
N ALA A 397 -12.63 19.98 -13.06
CA ALA A 397 -13.26 19.19 -12.03
C ALA A 397 -13.94 17.96 -12.63
N PHE A 398 -13.74 16.79 -12.02
CA PHE A 398 -14.27 15.49 -12.43
C PHE A 398 -15.00 14.83 -11.26
N SER A 399 -16.17 14.27 -11.51
CA SER A 399 -16.94 13.57 -10.47
C SER A 399 -17.80 12.45 -11.07
N PRO A 400 -17.79 11.24 -10.50
CA PRO A 400 -18.86 10.26 -10.77
C PRO A 400 -20.21 10.68 -10.17
N ASP A 401 -20.21 11.59 -9.19
CA ASP A 401 -21.42 12.18 -8.61
C ASP A 401 -21.71 13.54 -9.25
N THR A 402 -22.66 13.57 -10.19
CA THR A 402 -23.04 14.81 -10.89
C THR A 402 -23.56 15.89 -9.94
N ALA A 403 -24.22 15.53 -8.83
CA ALA A 403 -24.76 16.50 -7.88
C ALA A 403 -23.63 17.21 -7.12
N LEU A 404 -22.59 16.47 -6.72
CA LEU A 404 -21.40 17.05 -6.09
C LEU A 404 -20.64 17.97 -7.06
N LEU A 405 -20.52 17.59 -8.34
CA LEU A 405 -19.94 18.49 -9.35
C LEU A 405 -20.75 19.77 -9.50
N GLU A 406 -22.08 19.69 -9.56
CA GLU A 406 -22.94 20.86 -9.63
C GLU A 406 -22.78 21.77 -8.40
N GLU A 407 -22.66 21.21 -7.20
CA GLU A 407 -22.37 21.98 -5.99
C GLU A 407 -21.05 22.74 -6.10
N PHE A 408 -19.99 22.07 -6.55
CA PHE A 408 -18.70 22.70 -6.80
C PHE A 408 -18.78 23.80 -7.89
N VAL A 409 -19.54 23.56 -8.96
CA VAL A 409 -19.78 24.52 -10.05
C VAL A 409 -20.57 25.74 -9.57
N ARG A 410 -21.47 25.61 -8.60
CA ARG A 410 -22.16 26.76 -7.97
C ARG A 410 -21.20 27.65 -7.18
N GLN A 411 -20.01 27.16 -6.81
CA GLN A 411 -19.00 27.89 -6.03
C GLN A 411 -19.56 28.43 -4.71
N LYS A 412 -20.44 27.66 -4.08
CA LYS A 412 -20.94 28.02 -2.75
C LYS A 412 -19.83 27.78 -1.73
N ASP A 413 -19.48 28.82 -0.98
CA ASP A 413 -18.59 28.66 0.18
C ASP A 413 -19.25 27.73 1.21
N PRO A 414 -18.54 26.73 1.74
CA PRO A 414 -19.07 25.89 2.79
C PRO A 414 -19.20 26.70 4.08
N ASP A 415 -20.22 26.40 4.88
CA ASP A 415 -20.48 27.10 6.16
C ASP A 415 -19.31 26.94 7.14
N THR A 416 -18.58 25.81 7.04
CA THR A 416 -17.36 25.54 7.80
C THR A 416 -16.27 25.01 6.88
N LYS A 417 -15.08 25.61 6.93
CA LYS A 417 -13.96 25.27 6.03
C LYS A 417 -12.97 24.35 6.73
N LEU A 418 -12.50 23.30 6.04
CA LEU A 418 -11.51 22.36 6.59
C LEU A 418 -10.22 23.10 7.01
N ARG A 419 -9.81 24.09 6.22
CA ARG A 419 -8.60 24.88 6.47
C ARG A 419 -8.65 25.71 7.76
N GLU A 420 -9.84 25.99 8.29
CA GLU A 420 -10.04 26.75 9.53
C GLU A 420 -10.03 25.86 10.77
N ASN A 421 -9.99 24.53 10.59
CA ASN A 421 -9.92 23.59 11.69
C ASN A 421 -8.58 23.72 12.44
N VAL A 422 -8.63 24.27 13.65
CA VAL A 422 -7.46 24.51 14.50
C VAL A 422 -6.71 23.22 14.86
N GLN A 423 -7.41 22.09 15.05
CA GLN A 423 -6.76 20.81 15.34
C GLN A 423 -6.03 20.29 14.10
N LEU A 424 -6.64 20.43 12.92
CA LEU A 424 -5.97 20.10 11.65
C LEU A 424 -4.70 20.94 11.47
N ILE A 425 -4.77 22.26 11.66
CA ILE A 425 -3.59 23.14 11.54
C ILE A 425 -2.48 22.69 12.50
N ARG A 426 -2.81 22.30 13.73
CA ARG A 426 -1.83 21.78 14.69
C ARG A 426 -1.23 20.45 14.24
N ALA A 427 -2.04 19.53 13.74
CA ALA A 427 -1.59 18.24 13.23
C ALA A 427 -0.69 18.40 12.00
N LEU A 428 -1.05 19.29 11.07
CA LEU A 428 -0.26 19.62 9.89
C LEU A 428 1.11 20.20 10.23
N ARG A 429 1.27 20.93 11.35
CA ARG A 429 2.59 21.40 11.82
C ARG A 429 3.53 20.28 12.28
N LYS A 430 3.01 19.08 12.55
CA LYS A 430 3.82 17.88 12.85
C LYS A 430 4.32 17.20 11.58
N LEU A 431 3.76 17.57 10.43
CA LEU A 431 4.16 17.12 9.11
C LEU A 431 5.16 18.11 8.51
N GLU A 432 6.21 17.61 7.86
CA GLU A 432 7.22 18.44 7.18
C GLU A 432 6.67 18.99 5.86
N LEU A 433 5.69 19.90 5.95
CA LEU A 433 4.95 20.40 4.78
C LEU A 433 5.80 21.25 3.83
N ASP A 434 6.86 21.88 4.33
CA ASP A 434 7.72 22.75 3.51
C ASP A 434 8.46 22.00 2.39
N THR A 435 8.67 20.70 2.56
CA THR A 435 9.33 19.78 1.60
C THR A 435 8.39 18.67 1.14
N ALA A 436 7.09 18.79 1.43
CA ALA A 436 6.10 17.79 1.07
C ALA A 436 5.65 17.95 -0.38
N THR A 437 5.48 16.81 -1.05
CA THR A 437 4.86 16.72 -2.38
C THR A 437 3.35 16.60 -2.28
N GLY A 438 2.84 15.97 -1.23
CA GLY A 438 1.41 15.80 -1.03
C GLY A 438 1.04 15.61 0.43
N VAL A 439 -0.23 15.89 0.72
CA VAL A 439 -0.85 15.71 2.03
C VAL A 439 -2.25 15.11 1.86
N SER A 440 -2.66 14.27 2.79
CA SER A 440 -4.02 13.77 2.91
C SER A 440 -4.56 13.89 4.33
N TYR A 441 -5.88 13.94 4.42
CA TYR A 441 -6.69 13.99 5.63
C TYR A 441 -7.76 12.91 5.53
N VAL A 442 -7.98 12.19 6.62
CA VAL A 442 -9.06 11.21 6.77
C VAL A 442 -9.79 11.46 8.08
N ASN A 443 -11.10 11.66 8.00
CA ASN A 443 -11.98 11.75 9.15
C ASN A 443 -12.37 10.34 9.61
N ASN A 444 -11.52 9.74 10.43
CA ASN A 444 -11.72 8.38 10.94
C ASN A 444 -13.05 8.21 11.69
N ALA A 445 -13.54 9.26 12.35
CA ALA A 445 -14.83 9.24 13.03
C ALA A 445 -15.99 8.99 12.04
N VAL A 446 -15.98 9.65 10.88
CA VAL A 446 -16.97 9.45 9.82
C VAL A 446 -16.82 8.07 9.19
N SER A 447 -15.59 7.69 8.80
CA SER A 447 -15.34 6.43 8.11
C SER A 447 -15.73 5.21 8.96
N ILE A 448 -15.38 5.22 10.25
CA ILE A 448 -15.73 4.12 11.16
C ILE A 448 -17.23 4.08 11.46
N LYS A 449 -17.90 5.23 11.57
CA LYS A 449 -19.37 5.27 11.73
C LYS A 449 -20.08 4.62 10.54
N ALA A 450 -19.66 4.98 9.32
CA ALA A 450 -20.23 4.43 8.10
C ALA A 450 -19.97 2.92 7.99
N PHE A 451 -18.74 2.49 8.29
CA PHE A 451 -18.34 1.08 8.31
C PHE A 451 -19.14 0.25 9.34
N LEU A 452 -19.25 0.70 10.59
CA LEU A 452 -20.04 -0.03 11.60
C LEU A 452 -21.53 -0.04 11.26
N GLY A 453 -22.03 1.03 10.65
CA GLY A 453 -23.42 1.11 10.18
C GLY A 453 -23.74 0.01 9.16
N SER A 454 -22.87 -0.24 8.19
CA SER A 454 -23.11 -1.27 7.18
C SER A 454 -22.95 -2.69 7.70
N LEU A 455 -21.99 -2.93 8.60
CA LEU A 455 -21.88 -4.23 9.27
C LEU A 455 -23.17 -4.58 10.01
N LYS A 456 -23.79 -3.61 10.68
CA LYS A 456 -25.05 -3.84 11.42
C LYS A 456 -26.27 -3.99 10.52
N GLN A 457 -26.36 -3.27 9.42
CA GLN A 457 -27.54 -3.31 8.52
C GLN A 457 -27.56 -4.54 7.60
N ASN A 458 -26.41 -5.04 7.16
CA ASN A 458 -26.33 -6.13 6.18
C ASN A 458 -26.12 -7.51 6.82
N GLY A 459 -26.45 -7.67 8.11
CA GLY A 459 -26.24 -8.91 8.85
C GLY A 459 -24.76 -9.31 9.01
N GLY A 460 -23.84 -8.37 8.75
CA GLY A 460 -22.39 -8.50 8.87
C GLY A 460 -21.79 -9.77 8.28
N THR A 461 -22.17 -10.13 7.06
CA THR A 461 -21.41 -11.14 6.32
C THR A 461 -19.99 -10.66 6.11
N VAL A 462 -19.06 -11.35 6.77
CA VAL A 462 -17.61 -11.10 6.79
C VAL A 462 -16.96 -11.25 5.41
N THR A 463 -17.66 -11.91 4.47
CA THR A 463 -17.31 -11.89 3.04
C THR A 463 -17.13 -10.46 2.52
N ASN A 464 -17.97 -9.52 2.99
CA ASN A 464 -17.88 -8.10 2.63
C ASN A 464 -16.70 -7.39 3.30
N ILE A 465 -16.16 -7.91 4.41
CA ILE A 465 -15.02 -7.32 5.12
C ILE A 465 -13.73 -7.52 4.31
N ALA A 466 -13.49 -8.76 3.85
CA ALA A 466 -12.32 -9.05 3.00
C ALA A 466 -12.35 -8.25 1.69
N ASP A 467 -13.52 -8.16 1.05
CA ASP A 467 -13.72 -7.36 -0.17
C ASP A 467 -13.52 -5.87 0.08
N LEU A 468 -14.01 -5.34 1.20
CA LEU A 468 -13.83 -3.93 1.58
C LEU A 468 -12.35 -3.57 1.86
N PHE A 469 -11.58 -4.50 2.44
CA PHE A 469 -10.14 -4.33 2.67
C PHE A 469 -9.28 -4.77 1.47
N GLY A 470 -9.90 -5.17 0.35
CA GLY A 470 -9.20 -5.60 -0.86
C GLY A 470 -8.30 -6.82 -0.65
N ILE A 471 -8.60 -7.66 0.35
CA ILE A 471 -7.86 -8.89 0.62
C ILE A 471 -8.37 -9.94 -0.37
N PRO A 472 -7.52 -10.45 -1.28
CA PRO A 472 -7.93 -11.43 -2.26
C PRO A 472 -8.07 -12.80 -1.57
N LEU A 473 -9.21 -13.03 -0.95
CA LEU A 473 -9.57 -14.32 -0.37
C LEU A 473 -10.46 -15.10 -1.33
N GLU A 474 -10.18 -16.39 -1.45
CA GLU A 474 -11.07 -17.32 -2.14
C GLU A 474 -12.37 -17.47 -1.36
N ALA A 475 -13.45 -17.89 -2.02
CA ALA A 475 -14.79 -18.00 -1.41
C ALA A 475 -14.77 -18.83 -0.11
N GLN A 476 -14.04 -19.94 -0.11
CA GLN A 476 -13.90 -20.82 1.07
C GLN A 476 -13.12 -20.16 2.22
N GLN A 477 -12.13 -19.31 1.91
CA GLN A 477 -11.37 -18.55 2.92
C GLN A 477 -12.24 -17.44 3.52
N LYS A 478 -13.09 -16.80 2.72
CA LYS A 478 -14.05 -15.80 3.18
C LYS A 478 -15.10 -16.40 4.12
N GLU A 479 -15.60 -17.58 3.81
CA GLU A 479 -16.54 -18.33 4.66
C GLU A 479 -15.88 -18.74 5.99
N LYS A 480 -14.64 -19.21 5.96
CA LYS A 480 -13.87 -19.52 7.18
C LYS A 480 -13.66 -18.27 8.04
N LEU A 481 -13.28 -17.14 7.44
CA LEU A 481 -13.15 -15.87 8.17
C LEU A 481 -14.49 -15.43 8.78
N ALA A 482 -15.61 -15.71 8.10
CA ALA A 482 -16.93 -15.40 8.60
C ALA A 482 -17.29 -16.09 9.91
N ASN A 483 -16.84 -17.33 10.08
CA ASN A 483 -17.05 -18.07 11.33
C ASN A 483 -16.20 -17.55 12.50
N TRP A 484 -15.17 -16.74 12.24
CA TRP A 484 -14.28 -16.19 13.27
C TRP A 484 -14.74 -14.83 13.81
N ILE A 485 -15.62 -14.12 13.08
CA ILE A 485 -16.01 -12.75 13.40
C ILE A 485 -17.51 -12.69 13.63
N ASP A 486 -17.90 -12.63 14.90
CA ASP A 486 -19.27 -12.29 15.28
C ASP A 486 -19.45 -10.77 15.30
N VAL A 487 -19.93 -10.23 14.18
CA VAL A 487 -20.24 -8.80 14.02
C VAL A 487 -21.32 -8.29 14.99
N THR A 488 -22.14 -9.17 15.58
CA THR A 488 -23.18 -8.78 16.54
C THR A 488 -22.59 -8.33 17.87
N LEU A 489 -21.36 -8.78 18.18
CA LEU A 489 -20.60 -8.36 19.37
C LEU A 489 -19.93 -7.00 19.21
N LEU A 490 -19.94 -6.40 18.01
CA LEU A 490 -19.32 -5.09 17.80
C LEU A 490 -20.12 -3.99 18.53
N PRO A 491 -19.43 -3.13 19.31
CA PRO A 491 -20.09 -2.04 20.02
C PRO A 491 -20.82 -1.09 19.06
N SER A 492 -21.80 -0.33 19.56
CA SER A 492 -22.33 0.79 18.80
C SER A 492 -21.23 1.83 18.56
N TYR A 493 -21.33 2.56 17.46
CA TYR A 493 -20.42 3.67 17.21
C TYR A 493 -20.40 4.66 18.38
N ASP A 494 -21.57 4.98 18.95
CA ASP A 494 -21.67 5.91 20.09
C ASP A 494 -20.82 5.47 21.28
N ALA A 495 -20.73 4.16 21.55
CA ALA A 495 -19.93 3.61 22.65
C ALA A 495 -18.41 3.77 22.44
N ILE A 496 -17.95 3.83 21.19
CA ILE A 496 -16.53 3.91 20.83
C ILE A 496 -16.13 5.22 20.13
N SER A 497 -17.08 6.12 19.89
CA SER A 497 -16.88 7.36 19.13
C SER A 497 -15.74 8.22 19.69
N LYS A 498 -15.59 8.24 21.02
CA LYS A 498 -14.51 8.94 21.74
C LYS A 498 -13.09 8.52 21.36
N TYR A 499 -12.91 7.36 20.73
CA TYR A 499 -11.60 6.85 20.29
C TYR A 499 -11.22 7.28 18.88
N PHE A 500 -12.15 7.86 18.11
CA PHE A 500 -11.92 8.22 16.72
C PHE A 500 -11.91 9.74 16.55
N HIS A 501 -10.91 10.23 15.85
CA HIS A 501 -10.81 11.62 15.44
C HIS A 501 -10.50 11.68 13.95
N PHE A 502 -9.37 12.27 13.56
CA PHE A 502 -8.88 12.27 12.19
C PHE A 502 -7.43 11.81 12.14
N GLN A 503 -6.93 11.59 10.93
CA GLN A 503 -5.53 11.34 10.63
C GLN A 503 -5.10 12.23 9.48
N VAL A 504 -3.86 12.70 9.52
CA VAL A 504 -3.20 13.36 8.39
C VAL A 504 -1.96 12.60 7.98
N THR A 505 -1.65 12.59 6.69
CA THR A 505 -0.46 11.94 6.14
C THR A 505 0.22 12.87 5.14
N SER A 506 1.54 12.99 5.18
CA SER A 506 2.31 13.69 4.14
C SER A 506 3.39 12.80 3.55
N LEU A 507 3.69 13.03 2.27
CA LEU A 507 4.84 12.49 1.57
C LEU A 507 5.83 13.63 1.31
N PHE A 508 7.03 13.55 1.86
CA PHE A 508 8.07 14.57 1.72
C PHE A 508 9.44 13.94 1.46
N THR A 509 10.42 14.77 1.12
CA THR A 509 11.77 14.29 0.79
C THR A 509 12.87 15.04 1.54
N THR A 510 13.94 14.32 1.85
CA THR A 510 15.25 14.88 2.22
C THR A 510 16.25 14.61 1.09
N PRO A 511 17.51 15.08 1.16
CA PRO A 511 18.54 14.65 0.20
C PRO A 511 18.78 13.14 0.19
N GLU A 512 18.55 12.44 1.30
CA GLU A 512 18.85 11.01 1.46
C GLU A 512 17.64 10.10 1.27
N ALA A 513 16.42 10.59 1.58
CA ALA A 513 15.25 9.71 1.69
C ALA A 513 13.95 10.33 1.17
N VAL A 514 13.00 9.43 0.89
CA VAL A 514 11.59 9.72 0.69
C VAL A 514 10.85 9.23 1.93
N ILE A 515 10.02 10.09 2.52
CA ILE A 515 9.43 9.85 3.84
C ILE A 515 7.93 10.07 3.77
N LEU A 516 7.20 9.08 4.23
CA LEU A 516 5.77 9.14 4.48
C LEU A 516 5.58 9.28 5.99
N ARG A 517 4.93 10.35 6.45
CA ARG A 517 4.59 10.52 7.88
C ARG A 517 3.09 10.66 8.03
N SER A 518 2.51 9.81 8.85
CA SER A 518 1.13 9.90 9.31
C SER A 518 1.10 10.30 10.77
N PHE A 519 0.15 11.16 11.12
CA PHE A 519 -0.12 11.58 12.48
C PHE A 519 -1.63 11.56 12.75
N ALA A 520 -2.03 10.87 13.81
CA ALA A 520 -3.39 10.85 14.32
C ALA A 520 -3.40 11.46 15.73
N PRO A 521 -3.92 12.69 15.92
CA PRO A 521 -3.94 13.33 17.22
C PRO A 521 -4.80 12.58 18.23
N THR A 522 -4.38 12.60 19.49
CA THR A 522 -5.19 12.07 20.61
C THR A 522 -6.57 12.73 20.59
N PRO A 523 -7.66 11.94 20.50
CA PRO A 523 -9.01 12.48 20.53
C PRO A 523 -9.24 13.40 21.73
N PRO A 524 -9.89 14.57 21.58
CA PRO A 524 -10.08 15.51 22.68
C PRO A 524 -10.69 14.90 23.95
N MET A 525 -11.59 13.93 23.78
CA MET A 525 -12.25 13.22 24.89
C MET A 525 -11.34 12.27 25.68
N LEU A 526 -10.14 11.98 25.18
CA LEU A 526 -9.15 11.11 25.81
C LEU A 526 -7.95 11.87 26.36
N LYS A 527 -7.89 13.19 26.16
CA LYS A 527 -6.85 14.02 26.76
C LYS A 527 -7.08 14.07 28.28
N LYS A 528 -6.05 13.67 29.03
CA LYS A 528 -6.05 13.69 30.50
C LYS A 528 -5.85 15.10 31.04
#